data_AF-A0A3B0UBH9-F1
#
_entry.id   AF-A0A3B0UBH9-F1
#
_cell.length_a   1.000
_cell.length_b   1.000
_cell.length_c   1.000
_cell.angle_alpha   90.00
_cell.angle_beta   90.00
_cell.angle_gamma   90.00
#
_symmetry.space_group_name_H-M   'P 1'
#
loop_
_entity.id
_entity.type
_entity.pdbx_description
1 polymer ?
#
loop_
_entity_poly.entity_id
_entity_poly.type
_entity_poly.pdbx_seq_one_letter_code
_entity_poly.pdbx_strand_id
1 'polypeptide(L)'
;QDTEANRWATNTVNIENKDGIWKMSTISGIKPHESSDKDSKRIFWSDGGVHQNITFPVHPDPISGMHCWHQKVRIEVAHAEDNYGDIQVDTNKSHEEYKKWLSWTRPAPGPDGERRPLHFPRALKPDISTYYVDGKPRD
;
A
#
# COMPACT_ATOMS: atom_id res chain seq x y z
N GLN A 1 2.36 -5.73 -23.01
CA GLN A 1 3.27 -4.69 -22.49
C GLN A 1 4.66 -5.03 -23.01
N ASP A 2 5.38 -4.03 -23.50
CA ASP A 2 6.79 -4.19 -23.88
C ASP A 2 7.61 -4.47 -22.61
N THR A 3 8.33 -5.60 -22.59
CA THR A 3 9.14 -6.04 -21.44
C THR A 3 10.28 -5.06 -21.11
N GLU A 4 10.70 -4.21 -22.05
CA GLU A 4 11.81 -3.28 -21.82
C GLU A 4 11.38 -1.86 -21.44
N ALA A 5 10.12 -1.48 -21.68
CA ALA A 5 9.66 -0.10 -21.60
C ALA A 5 9.59 0.50 -20.18
N ASN A 6 9.79 -0.29 -19.13
CA ASN A 6 9.72 0.19 -17.74
C ASN A 6 11.11 0.43 -17.08
N ARG A 7 12.21 0.23 -17.81
CA ARG A 7 13.59 0.41 -17.31
C ARG A 7 13.94 1.82 -16.83
N TRP A 8 13.06 2.79 -17.07
CA TRP A 8 13.21 4.18 -16.66
C TRP A 8 12.70 4.44 -15.24
N ALA A 9 11.86 3.55 -14.69
CA ALA A 9 11.10 3.81 -13.48
C ALA A 9 10.86 2.59 -12.58
N THR A 10 11.45 1.42 -12.88
CA THR A 10 11.22 0.20 -12.09
C THR A 10 12.51 -0.54 -11.75
N ASN A 11 12.53 -1.10 -10.55
CA ASN A 11 13.52 -2.07 -10.11
C ASN A 11 13.06 -3.49 -10.41
N THR A 12 13.99 -4.36 -10.81
CA THR A 12 13.81 -5.81 -10.78
C THR A 12 14.13 -6.31 -9.38
N VAL A 13 13.20 -7.04 -8.77
CA VAL A 13 13.33 -7.54 -7.40
C VAL A 13 13.19 -9.06 -7.33
N ASN A 14 13.91 -9.69 -6.40
CA ASN A 14 13.66 -11.05 -5.94
C ASN A 14 12.61 -10.99 -4.84
N ILE A 15 11.60 -11.86 -4.87
CA ILE A 15 10.56 -11.92 -3.84
C ILE A 15 10.56 -13.31 -3.21
N GLU A 16 10.75 -13.35 -1.90
CA GLU A 16 10.76 -14.57 -1.11
C GLU A 16 9.71 -14.49 0.00
N ASN A 17 9.04 -15.61 0.27
CA ASN A 17 8.14 -15.74 1.41
C ASN A 17 8.60 -16.90 2.30
N LYS A 18 8.67 -16.64 3.60
CA LYS A 18 8.89 -17.65 4.63
C LYS A 18 7.94 -17.39 5.79
N ASP A 19 6.94 -18.24 5.95
CA ASP A 19 6.00 -18.22 7.08
C ASP A 19 5.33 -16.86 7.32
N GLY A 20 4.94 -16.17 6.24
CA GLY A 20 4.32 -14.84 6.31
C GLY A 20 5.30 -13.68 6.41
N ILE A 21 6.60 -13.94 6.49
CA ILE A 21 7.66 -12.94 6.31
C ILE A 21 8.01 -12.88 4.82
N TRP A 22 7.74 -11.73 4.22
CA TRP A 22 8.09 -11.41 2.84
C TRP A 22 9.39 -10.63 2.81
N LYS A 23 10.31 -11.02 1.94
CA LYS A 23 11.52 -10.25 1.63
C LYS A 23 11.50 -9.90 0.15
N MET A 24 11.73 -8.63 -0.15
CA MET A 24 12.01 -8.15 -1.50
C MET A 24 13.42 -7.61 -1.54
N SER A 25 14.28 -8.20 -2.37
CA SER A 25 15.64 -7.71 -2.58
C SER A 25 15.81 -7.15 -3.97
N THR A 26 16.44 -5.98 -4.08
CA THR A 26 16.67 -5.32 -5.37
C THR A 26 17.80 -6.05 -6.12
N ILE A 27 17.47 -6.66 -7.26
CA ILE A 27 18.43 -7.37 -8.13
C ILE A 27 19.08 -6.39 -9.11
N SER A 28 18.27 -5.53 -9.73
CA SER A 28 18.74 -4.54 -10.70
C SER A 28 17.87 -3.30 -10.62
N GLY A 29 18.50 -2.15 -10.42
CA GLY A 29 17.83 -0.86 -10.46
C GLY A 29 17.91 -0.17 -11.82
N ILE A 30 17.45 1.08 -11.84
CA ILE A 30 17.51 1.96 -13.02
C ILE A 30 18.96 2.34 -13.32
N LYS A 31 19.32 2.28 -14.60
CA LYS A 31 20.64 2.69 -15.11
C LYS A 31 20.57 3.06 -16.59
N PRO A 32 21.55 3.84 -17.09
CA PRO A 32 21.77 4.01 -18.51
C PRO A 32 21.80 2.68 -19.26
N HIS A 33 21.18 2.64 -20.43
CA HIS A 33 21.26 1.49 -21.32
C HIS A 33 21.17 1.91 -22.79
N GLU A 34 21.65 1.03 -23.65
CA GLU A 34 21.56 1.17 -25.11
C GLU A 34 20.14 0.84 -25.58
N SER A 35 19.57 1.71 -26.41
CA SER A 35 18.28 1.48 -27.08
C SER A 35 18.19 2.33 -28.36
N SER A 36 17.09 2.19 -29.11
CA SER A 36 16.79 3.08 -30.24
C SER A 36 16.51 4.53 -29.81
N ASP A 37 16.12 4.73 -28.55
CA ASP A 37 15.96 6.05 -27.94
C ASP A 37 17.29 6.53 -27.32
N LYS A 38 17.86 7.59 -27.90
CA LYS A 38 19.12 8.19 -27.46
C LYS A 38 19.08 8.71 -26.01
N ASP A 39 17.90 8.99 -25.47
CA ASP A 39 17.75 9.49 -24.11
C ASP A 39 17.92 8.38 -23.06
N SER A 40 17.80 7.10 -23.45
CA SER A 40 18.03 5.95 -22.54
C SER A 40 19.45 5.89 -21.98
N LYS A 41 20.43 6.49 -22.67
CA LYS A 41 21.82 6.62 -22.19
C LYS A 41 22.04 7.79 -21.23
N ARG A 42 21.08 8.71 -21.15
CA ARG A 42 21.17 9.95 -20.36
C ARG A 42 20.55 9.82 -18.97
N ILE A 43 20.01 8.65 -18.63
CA ILE A 43 19.49 8.34 -17.29
C ILE A 43 20.59 8.59 -16.26
N PHE A 44 20.41 9.58 -15.39
CA PHE A 44 21.39 9.93 -14.36
C PHE A 44 20.90 9.66 -12.93
N TRP A 45 19.67 9.12 -12.80
CA TRP A 45 19.10 8.67 -11.54
C TRP A 45 19.19 7.16 -11.41
N SER A 46 19.18 6.68 -10.17
CA SER A 46 19.21 5.24 -9.83
C SER A 46 17.96 4.79 -9.06
N ASP A 47 17.09 5.73 -8.68
CA ASP A 47 15.95 5.46 -7.82
C ASP A 47 14.73 5.02 -8.65
N GLY A 48 14.39 3.72 -8.55
CA GLY A 48 13.19 3.12 -9.15
C GLY A 48 12.05 2.91 -8.16
N GLY A 49 12.14 3.51 -6.98
CA GLY A 49 11.16 3.41 -5.92
C GLY A 49 11.19 2.09 -5.16
N VAL A 50 10.38 2.07 -4.11
CA VAL A 50 10.14 0.90 -3.25
C VAL A 50 8.64 0.68 -3.12
N HIS A 51 8.23 -0.58 -2.90
CA HIS A 51 6.81 -0.91 -2.72
C HIS A 51 6.31 -0.50 -1.32
N GLN A 52 6.08 0.79 -1.11
CA GLN A 52 5.68 1.37 0.17
C GLN A 52 4.41 0.74 0.76
N ASN A 53 3.42 0.37 -0.06
CA ASN A 53 2.14 -0.12 0.45
C ASN A 53 2.23 -1.45 1.19
N ILE A 54 3.28 -2.25 0.95
CA ILE A 54 3.43 -3.55 1.61
C ILE A 54 4.06 -3.41 3.00
N THR A 55 4.81 -2.34 3.25
CA THR A 55 5.52 -2.14 4.51
C THR A 55 4.63 -1.69 5.66
N PHE A 56 3.37 -1.38 5.35
CA PHE A 56 2.47 -0.71 6.28
C PHE A 56 1.22 -1.55 6.56
N PRO A 57 0.87 -1.79 7.84
CA PRO A 57 -0.38 -2.44 8.19
C PRO A 57 -1.60 -1.57 7.87
N VAL A 58 -2.75 -2.26 7.76
CA VAL A 58 -4.05 -1.64 7.54
C VAL A 58 -4.60 -1.14 8.88
N HIS A 59 -4.91 0.16 8.96
CA HIS A 59 -5.50 0.77 10.13
C HIS A 59 -6.92 1.27 9.82
N PRO A 60 -7.98 0.55 10.20
CA PRO A 60 -9.34 1.06 10.07
C PRO A 60 -9.60 2.19 11.07
N ASP A 61 -10.20 3.28 10.59
CA ASP A 61 -10.70 4.38 11.40
C ASP A 61 -11.74 3.88 12.42
N PRO A 62 -11.60 4.15 13.73
CA PRO A 62 -12.53 3.70 14.76
C PRO A 62 -14.00 4.12 14.55
N ILE A 63 -14.24 5.23 13.85
CA ILE A 63 -15.60 5.78 13.67
C ILE A 63 -16.28 5.20 12.43
N SER A 64 -15.58 5.23 11.29
CA SER A 64 -16.14 4.88 9.98
C SER A 64 -15.75 3.50 9.47
N GLY A 65 -14.74 2.87 10.08
CA GLY A 65 -14.13 1.63 9.61
C GLY A 65 -13.32 1.78 8.31
N MET A 66 -13.16 2.99 7.78
CA MET A 66 -12.41 3.25 6.53
C MET A 66 -10.91 3.05 6.75
N HIS A 67 -10.21 2.54 5.74
CA HIS A 67 -8.75 2.44 5.80
C HIS A 67 -8.09 3.82 5.93
N CYS A 68 -7.20 3.96 6.90
CA CYS A 68 -6.40 5.15 7.15
C CYS A 68 -4.90 4.85 7.06
N TRP A 69 -4.16 5.87 6.62
CA TRP A 69 -2.70 5.84 6.48
C TRP A 69 -2.00 6.47 7.68
N HIS A 70 -2.23 5.94 8.88
CA HIS A 70 -1.47 6.36 10.06
C HIS A 70 -0.26 5.44 10.27
N GLN A 71 0.96 5.96 10.07
CA GLN A 71 2.18 5.14 10.13
C GLN A 71 3.10 5.60 11.25
N LYS A 72 3.40 4.71 12.18
CA LYS A 72 4.44 4.91 13.19
C LYS A 72 5.72 4.23 12.71
N VAL A 73 6.76 5.02 12.46
CA VAL A 73 8.05 4.51 12.02
C VAL A 73 9.13 4.77 13.06
N ARG A 74 10.14 3.90 13.09
CA ARG A 74 11.41 4.11 13.79
C ARG A 74 12.48 4.25 12.72
N ILE A 75 13.35 5.24 12.88
CA ILE A 75 14.46 5.49 11.96
C ILE A 75 15.75 5.19 12.73
N GLU A 76 16.68 4.52 12.07
CA GLU A 76 18.03 4.25 12.56
C GLU A 76 19.05 4.36 11.43
N VAL A 77 20.34 4.33 11.79
CA VAL A 77 21.43 4.30 10.80
C VAL A 77 21.44 2.92 10.14
N ALA A 78 21.64 2.89 8.82
CA ALA A 78 21.74 1.63 8.07
C ALA A 78 22.91 0.77 8.58
N HIS A 79 22.67 -0.52 8.69
CA HIS A 79 23.68 -1.52 9.06
C HIS A 79 24.53 -1.90 7.85
N ALA A 80 25.63 -2.61 8.08
CA ALA A 80 26.58 -2.97 7.01
C ALA A 80 25.99 -3.98 6.01
N GLU A 81 24.99 -4.74 6.44
CA GLU A 81 24.26 -5.75 5.67
C GLU A 81 23.02 -5.22 4.94
N ASP A 82 22.63 -3.97 5.20
CA ASP A 82 21.46 -3.35 4.57
C ASP A 82 21.79 -2.95 3.13
N ASN A 83 20.90 -3.33 2.20
CA ASN A 83 20.98 -2.90 0.81
C ASN A 83 19.89 -1.87 0.52
N TYR A 84 20.24 -0.82 -0.21
CA TYR A 84 19.27 0.20 -0.60
C TYR A 84 18.15 -0.41 -1.45
N GLY A 85 16.91 -0.14 -1.06
CA GLY A 85 15.70 -0.62 -1.75
C GLY A 85 15.24 -2.02 -1.32
N ASP A 86 15.97 -2.72 -0.45
CA ASP A 86 15.49 -3.97 0.14
C ASP A 86 14.36 -3.71 1.14
N ILE A 87 13.38 -4.61 1.14
CA ILE A 87 12.18 -4.53 1.98
C ILE A 87 11.98 -5.87 2.68
N GLN A 88 11.64 -5.83 3.96
CA GLN A 88 11.13 -6.98 4.69
C GLN A 88 9.81 -6.64 5.39
N VAL A 89 8.83 -7.53 5.28
CA VAL A 89 7.49 -7.35 5.85
C VAL A 89 7.04 -8.63 6.53
N ASP A 90 6.63 -8.51 7.79
CA ASP A 90 5.96 -9.58 8.52
C ASP A 90 4.43 -9.39 8.43
N THR A 91 3.79 -10.14 7.55
CA THR A 91 2.34 -10.03 7.32
C THR A 91 1.52 -10.56 8.48
N ASN A 92 2.07 -11.43 9.34
CA ASN A 92 1.38 -11.88 10.54
C ASN A 92 1.25 -10.73 11.54
N LYS A 93 2.35 -10.00 11.80
CA LYS A 93 2.33 -8.78 12.62
C LYS A 93 1.43 -7.70 12.04
N SER A 94 1.46 -7.51 10.72
CA SER A 94 0.55 -6.56 10.07
C SER A 94 -0.92 -6.92 10.29
N HIS A 95 -1.25 -8.21 10.28
CA HIS A 95 -2.60 -8.70 10.53
C HIS A 95 -3.01 -8.61 12.01
N GLU A 96 -2.09 -8.80 12.95
CA GLU A 96 -2.30 -8.56 14.38
C GLU A 96 -2.62 -7.10 14.67
N GLU A 97 -1.85 -6.17 14.10
CA GLU A 97 -2.11 -4.73 14.26
C GLU A 97 -3.45 -4.34 13.61
N TYR A 98 -3.77 -4.88 12.44
CA TYR A 98 -5.09 -4.72 11.84
C TYR A 98 -6.22 -5.16 12.78
N LYS A 99 -6.12 -6.35 13.38
CA LYS A 99 -7.13 -6.87 14.31
C LYS A 99 -7.27 -5.99 15.55
N LYS A 100 -6.17 -5.48 16.07
CA LYS A 100 -6.17 -4.56 17.21
C LYS A 100 -6.91 -3.27 16.88
N TRP A 101 -6.64 -2.65 15.73
CA TRP A 101 -7.36 -1.46 15.30
C TRP A 101 -8.83 -1.76 14.99
N LEU A 102 -9.12 -2.89 14.35
CA LEU A 102 -10.49 -3.34 14.07
C LEU A 102 -11.31 -3.46 15.37
N SER A 103 -10.70 -3.89 16.47
CA SER A 103 -11.38 -4.00 17.77
C SER A 103 -11.89 -2.65 18.34
N TRP A 104 -11.36 -1.53 17.85
CA TRP A 104 -11.81 -0.18 18.23
C TRP A 104 -12.90 0.36 17.30
N THR A 105 -13.17 -0.32 16.18
CA THR A 105 -14.13 0.13 15.19
C THR A 105 -15.57 -0.15 15.61
N ARG A 106 -16.48 0.70 15.16
CA ARG A 106 -17.92 0.44 15.23
C ARG A 106 -18.33 -0.47 14.07
N PRO A 107 -18.99 -1.61 14.33
CA PRO A 107 -19.45 -2.48 13.25
C PRO A 107 -20.60 -1.81 12.48
N ALA A 108 -20.76 -2.18 11.21
CA ALA A 108 -21.98 -1.92 10.46
C ALA A 108 -23.10 -2.89 10.91
N PRO A 109 -24.39 -2.52 10.74
CA PRO A 109 -24.88 -1.26 10.19
C PRO A 109 -24.80 -0.09 11.17
N GLY A 110 -24.83 1.13 10.62
CA GLY A 110 -25.08 2.37 11.36
C GLY A 110 -26.53 2.45 11.88
N PRO A 111 -26.86 3.51 12.63
CA PRO A 111 -28.16 3.67 13.29
C PRO A 111 -29.37 3.54 12.35
N ASP A 112 -29.23 3.98 11.08
CA ASP A 112 -30.30 3.98 10.09
C ASP A 112 -30.10 2.90 9.01
N GLY A 113 -29.28 1.87 9.29
CA GLY A 113 -29.03 0.76 8.37
C GLY A 113 -27.87 1.00 7.40
N GLU A 114 -27.03 2.01 7.62
CA GLU A 114 -25.93 2.34 6.72
C GLU A 114 -24.74 1.39 6.85
N ARG A 115 -24.13 1.01 5.73
CA ARG A 115 -22.81 0.38 5.64
C ARG A 115 -21.68 1.35 6.01
N ARG A 116 -21.90 2.66 5.90
CA ARG A 116 -20.87 3.71 6.06
C ARG A 116 -21.48 5.09 6.30
N PRO A 117 -20.76 6.03 6.95
CA PRO A 117 -21.27 7.37 7.22
C PRO A 117 -21.56 8.21 5.96
N LEU A 118 -22.74 8.83 5.92
CA LEU A 118 -23.22 9.72 4.83
C LEU A 118 -22.50 11.07 4.77
N HIS A 119 -22.04 11.57 5.93
CA HIS A 119 -21.48 12.91 6.10
C HIS A 119 -19.98 13.01 5.78
N PHE A 120 -19.30 11.88 5.52
CA PHE A 120 -17.89 11.92 5.10
C PHE A 120 -17.76 12.40 3.65
N PRO A 121 -16.93 13.44 3.39
CA PRO A 121 -16.70 13.93 2.04
C PRO A 121 -15.94 12.87 1.23
N ARG A 122 -16.33 12.71 -0.04
CA ARG A 122 -15.70 11.74 -0.97
C ARG A 122 -15.57 12.37 -2.35
N ALA A 123 -14.36 12.32 -2.91
CA ALA A 123 -14.17 12.58 -4.33
C ALA A 123 -14.87 11.45 -5.08
N LEU A 124 -15.95 11.78 -5.80
CA LEU A 124 -16.90 10.81 -6.41
C LEU A 124 -17.82 10.13 -5.37
N LYS A 125 -18.63 10.93 -4.67
CA LYS A 125 -19.67 10.42 -3.76
C LYS A 125 -20.60 9.47 -4.55
N PRO A 126 -20.69 8.17 -4.18
CA PRO A 126 -21.56 7.24 -4.87
C PRO A 126 -23.04 7.55 -4.59
N ASP A 127 -23.94 6.95 -5.36
CA ASP A 127 -25.38 7.08 -5.15
C ASP A 127 -25.79 6.71 -3.72
N ILE A 128 -26.76 7.42 -3.17
CA ILE A 128 -27.17 7.27 -1.76
C ILE A 128 -27.67 5.86 -1.44
N SER A 129 -28.26 5.15 -2.41
CA SER A 129 -28.71 3.76 -2.22
C SER A 129 -27.56 2.82 -1.83
N THR A 130 -26.33 3.11 -2.26
CA THR A 130 -25.12 2.29 -1.98
C THR A 130 -24.60 2.45 -0.55
N TYR A 131 -25.20 3.35 0.24
CA TYR A 131 -24.85 3.55 1.63
C TYR A 131 -25.55 2.58 2.57
N TYR A 132 -26.60 1.88 2.15
CA TYR A 132 -27.41 1.05 3.03
C TYR A 132 -27.17 -0.45 2.82
N VAL A 133 -27.33 -1.25 3.89
CA VAL A 133 -27.13 -2.70 3.83
C VAL A 133 -28.19 -3.34 2.93
N ASP A 134 -29.46 -3.07 3.21
CA ASP A 134 -30.59 -3.74 2.56
C ASP A 134 -31.34 -2.81 1.57
N GLY A 135 -30.63 -1.81 1.03
CA GLY A 135 -31.21 -0.75 0.20
C GLY A 135 -31.71 0.45 1.03
N LYS A 136 -31.99 1.58 0.36
CA LYS A 136 -32.46 2.80 1.05
C LYS A 136 -33.77 2.47 1.80
N PRO A 137 -33.88 2.77 3.11
CA PRO A 137 -35.15 2.69 3.82
C PRO A 137 -36.23 3.43 3.03
N ARG A 138 -37.40 2.83 2.88
CA ARG A 138 -38.55 3.53 2.29
C ARG A 138 -39.01 4.56 3.31
N ASP A 139 -39.08 5.81 2.88
CA ASP A 139 -39.62 6.93 3.65
C ASP A 139 -41.10 6.68 4.04
#